data_AF-A0A2D5RWV9-F1
#
_entry.id   AF-A0A2D5RWV9-F1
#
_cell.length_a   1.000
_cell.length_b   1.000
_cell.length_c   1.000
_cell.angle_alpha   90.00
_cell.angle_beta   90.00
_cell.angle_gamma   90.00
#
_symmetry.space_group_name_H-M   'P 1'
#
loop_
_entity.id
_entity.type
_entity.pdbx_description
1 polymer ?
#
loop_
_entity_poly.entity_id
_entity_poly.type
_entity_poly.pdbx_seq_one_letter_code
_entity_poly.pdbx_strand_id
1 'polypeptide(L)'
;MEHIAPQQPKDFDWDSSLDDGELINTLGNLVILTRGDNSEASNNSWLTKQALYKELAIKKSTTGIVRNYNQFIQSVANAPAWRTDIIVERSENLLNNSWNNLINWLIVKS
;
A
#
# COMPACT_ATOMS: atom_id res chain seq x y z
N MET A 1 8.54 1.07 -6.13
CA MET A 1 7.10 1.07 -5.81
C MET A 1 6.64 -0.34 -6.05
N GLU A 2 5.83 -0.84 -5.13
CA GLU A 2 5.36 -2.22 -5.13
C GLU A 2 3.85 -2.25 -5.32
N HIS A 3 3.38 -3.18 -6.13
CA HIS A 3 1.98 -3.55 -6.21
C HIS A 3 1.65 -4.50 -5.06
N ILE A 4 0.66 -4.16 -4.24
CA ILE A 4 0.28 -5.00 -3.10
C ILE A 4 -0.33 -6.30 -3.65
N ALA A 5 -1.46 -6.22 -4.37
CA ALA A 5 -1.88 -7.31 -5.23
C ALA A 5 -0.99 -7.38 -6.49
N PRO A 6 -0.43 -8.54 -6.83
CA PRO A 6 0.52 -8.69 -7.93
C PRO A 6 -0.17 -8.52 -9.29
N GLN A 7 0.58 -7.99 -10.25
CA GLN A 7 0.12 -7.88 -11.64
C GLN A 7 0.00 -9.25 -12.33
N GLN A 8 0.80 -10.22 -11.86
CA GLN A 8 0.83 -11.59 -12.35
C GLN A 8 0.81 -12.53 -11.14
N PRO A 9 -0.37 -12.81 -10.57
CA PRO A 9 -0.49 -13.72 -9.43
C PRO A 9 0.06 -15.10 -9.81
N LYS A 10 0.98 -15.62 -8.99
CA LYS A 10 1.53 -16.98 -9.13
C LYS A 10 0.69 -18.03 -8.40
N ASP A 11 -0.04 -17.60 -7.38
CA ASP A 11 -0.78 -18.45 -6.45
C ASP A 11 -2.25 -18.01 -6.35
N PHE A 12 -3.10 -18.94 -5.89
CA PHE A 12 -4.55 -18.74 -5.69
C PHE A 12 -4.92 -18.13 -4.32
N ASP A 13 -3.95 -17.61 -3.56
CA ASP A 13 -4.16 -17.04 -2.21
C ASP A 13 -4.67 -15.58 -2.24
N TRP A 14 -4.85 -15.03 -3.43
CA TRP A 14 -5.44 -13.72 -3.62
C TRP A 14 -6.97 -13.84 -3.62
N ASP A 15 -7.63 -12.84 -3.02
CA ASP A 15 -9.09 -12.81 -2.97
C ASP A 15 -9.68 -12.77 -4.39
N SER A 16 -10.74 -13.54 -4.63
CA SER A 16 -11.39 -13.65 -5.94
C SER A 16 -11.97 -12.33 -6.45
N SER A 17 -12.17 -11.34 -5.57
CA SER A 17 -12.61 -10.00 -5.98
C SER A 17 -11.57 -9.22 -6.78
N LEU A 18 -10.29 -9.66 -6.81
CA LEU A 18 -9.17 -8.93 -7.42
C LEU A 18 -9.05 -9.10 -8.95
N ASP A 19 -10.06 -9.65 -9.64
CA ASP A 19 -9.98 -10.02 -11.06
C ASP A 19 -10.16 -8.84 -12.05
N ASP A 20 -10.21 -7.62 -11.51
CA ASP A 20 -10.56 -6.44 -12.26
C ASP A 20 -9.27 -5.67 -12.58
N GLY A 21 -8.69 -5.91 -13.75
CA GLY A 21 -7.45 -5.26 -14.21
C GLY A 21 -7.46 -3.71 -14.18
N GLU A 22 -8.62 -3.09 -13.90
CA GLU A 22 -8.76 -1.65 -13.66
C GLU A 22 -8.10 -1.20 -12.35
N LEU A 23 -8.18 -2.01 -11.28
CA LEU A 23 -7.71 -1.61 -9.96
C LEU A 23 -6.23 -1.87 -9.72
N ILE A 24 -5.61 -2.69 -10.58
CA ILE A 24 -4.21 -3.11 -10.41
C ILE A 24 -3.25 -1.91 -10.36
N ASN A 25 -3.46 -0.91 -11.21
CA ASN A 25 -2.58 0.27 -11.33
C ASN A 25 -3.13 1.50 -10.59
N THR A 26 -3.96 1.29 -9.57
CA THR A 26 -4.51 2.38 -8.74
C THR A 26 -3.65 2.67 -7.53
N LEU A 27 -3.71 3.91 -7.03
CA LEU A 27 -2.99 4.34 -5.83
C LEU A 27 -3.28 3.46 -4.62
N GLY A 28 -4.53 3.00 -4.47
CA GLY A 28 -4.94 2.09 -3.41
C GLY A 28 -4.25 0.74 -3.45
N ASN A 29 -3.74 0.28 -4.60
CA ASN A 29 -2.98 -0.96 -4.74
C ASN A 29 -1.45 -0.77 -4.69
N LEU A 30 -0.96 0.46 -4.51
CA LEU A 30 0.47 0.76 -4.48
C LEU A 30 0.98 1.04 -3.07
N VAL A 31 2.20 0.57 -2.81
CA VAL A 31 2.96 0.85 -1.59
C VAL A 31 4.40 1.23 -1.93
N ILE A 32 4.96 2.18 -1.19
CA ILE A 32 6.37 2.54 -1.29
C ILE A 32 7.13 1.59 -0.37
N LEU A 33 8.16 0.93 -0.89
CA LEU A 33 9.07 0.07 -0.14
C LEU A 33 10.51 0.43 -0.50
N THR A 34 11.47 0.05 0.34
CA THR A 34 12.89 0.09 -0.06
C THR A 34 13.15 -0.92 -1.17
N ARG A 35 14.26 -0.77 -1.90
CA ARG A 35 14.61 -1.70 -2.99
C ARG A 35 14.71 -3.16 -2.51
N GLY A 36 15.24 -3.38 -1.30
CA GLY A 36 15.36 -4.71 -0.71
C GLY A 36 13.97 -5.30 -0.42
N ASP A 37 13.16 -4.57 0.34
CA ASP A 37 11.81 -5.00 0.72
C ASP A 37 10.89 -5.20 -0.51
N ASN A 38 11.04 -4.38 -1.55
CA ASN A 38 10.29 -4.54 -2.81
C ASN A 38 10.69 -5.83 -3.54
N SER A 39 11.97 -6.19 -3.50
CA SER A 39 12.45 -7.44 -4.09
C SER A 39 11.97 -8.65 -3.30
N GLU A 40 11.82 -8.51 -1.98
CA GLU A 40 11.30 -9.54 -1.09
C GLU A 40 9.78 -9.72 -1.24
N ALA A 41 9.03 -8.63 -1.39
CA ALA A 41 7.59 -8.65 -1.61
C ALA A 41 7.21 -9.32 -2.94
N SER A 42 7.72 -8.82 -4.07
CA SER A 42 7.58 -9.40 -5.43
C SER A 42 6.16 -9.92 -5.76
N ASN A 43 6.01 -10.95 -6.59
CA ASN A 43 4.71 -11.58 -6.89
C ASN A 43 4.33 -12.69 -5.89
N ASN A 44 4.74 -12.57 -4.61
CA ASN A 44 4.37 -13.53 -3.57
C ASN A 44 2.88 -13.43 -3.20
N SER A 45 2.38 -14.40 -2.43
CA SER A 45 1.01 -14.44 -1.91
C SER A 45 0.72 -13.32 -0.90
N TRP A 46 -0.57 -13.10 -0.61
CA TRP A 46 -0.99 -12.09 0.38
C TRP A 46 -0.39 -12.38 1.75
N LEU A 47 -0.45 -13.64 2.20
CA LEU A 47 0.06 -14.02 3.52
C LEU A 47 1.56 -13.70 3.69
N THR A 48 2.37 -13.99 2.67
CA THR A 48 3.81 -13.70 2.68
C THR A 48 4.05 -12.19 2.70
N LYS A 49 3.37 -11.42 1.84
CA LYS A 49 3.52 -9.96 1.81
C LYS A 49 3.03 -9.31 3.10
N GLN A 50 1.91 -9.76 3.66
CA GLN A 50 1.36 -9.23 4.90
C GLN A 50 2.31 -9.46 6.08
N ALA A 51 2.99 -10.62 6.14
CA ALA A 51 4.01 -10.89 7.15
C ALA A 51 5.19 -9.90 7.05
N LEU A 52 5.71 -9.67 5.85
CA LEU A 52 6.74 -8.66 5.58
C LEU A 52 6.28 -7.25 6.00
N TYR A 53 5.07 -6.84 5.61
CA TYR A 53 4.53 -5.53 5.97
C TYR A 53 4.36 -5.35 7.48
N LYS A 54 3.94 -6.41 8.20
CA LYS A 54 3.86 -6.40 9.66
C LYS A 54 5.23 -6.19 10.29
N GLU A 55 6.28 -6.86 9.81
CA GLU A 55 7.64 -6.66 10.29
C GLU A 55 8.12 -5.22 10.07
N LEU A 56 7.89 -4.68 8.87
CA LEU A 56 8.26 -3.31 8.53
C LEU A 56 7.51 -2.28 9.39
N ALA A 57 6.23 -2.52 9.67
CA ALA A 57 5.41 -1.62 10.50
C ALA A 57 5.89 -1.53 11.95
N ILE A 58 6.42 -2.62 12.52
CA ILE A 58 6.87 -2.67 13.93
C ILE A 58 8.34 -2.30 14.11
N LYS A 59 9.12 -2.22 13.03
CA LYS A 59 10.56 -1.94 13.06
C LYS A 59 10.83 -0.58 13.68
N LYS A 60 11.25 -0.55 14.96
CA LYS A 60 11.49 0.69 15.70
C LYS A 60 12.52 1.57 14.98
N SER A 61 12.22 2.85 14.84
CA SER A 61 13.15 3.84 14.32
C SER A 61 13.19 5.10 15.18
N THR A 62 14.39 5.66 15.31
CA THR A 62 14.67 6.91 16.02
C THR A 62 14.41 8.16 15.15
N THR A 63 14.26 8.01 13.83
CA THR A 63 14.04 9.14 12.91
C THR A 63 12.55 9.33 12.58
N GLY A 64 12.10 10.59 12.52
CA GLY A 64 10.70 10.92 12.20
C GLY A 64 10.25 10.46 10.81
N ILE A 65 11.17 10.46 9.83
CA ILE A 65 10.88 10.01 8.45
C ILE A 65 10.50 8.53 8.43
N VAL A 66 11.29 7.68 9.09
CA VAL A 66 11.02 6.24 9.13
C VAL A 66 9.78 5.94 9.98
N ARG A 67 9.50 6.73 11.02
CA ARG A 67 8.25 6.61 11.77
C ARG A 67 7.02 6.83 10.88
N ASN A 68 7.04 7.87 10.04
CA ASN A 68 5.94 8.16 9.11
C ASN A 68 5.79 7.05 8.05
N TYR A 69 6.92 6.54 7.54
CA TYR A 69 6.93 5.37 6.66
C TYR A 69 6.28 4.15 7.32
N ASN A 70 6.67 3.81 8.55
CA ASN A 70 6.10 2.66 9.25
C ASN A 70 4.59 2.81 9.48
N GLN A 71 4.12 4.01 9.85
CA GLN A 71 2.68 4.29 10.01
C GLN A 71 1.92 4.09 8.70
N PHE A 72 2.49 4.49 7.56
CA PHE A 72 1.91 4.25 6.25
C PHE A 72 1.79 2.75 5.94
N ILE A 73 2.86 1.98 6.17
CA ILE A 73 2.87 0.52 5.97
C ILE A 73 1.87 -0.18 6.90
N GLN A 74 1.67 0.33 8.12
CA GLN A 74 0.78 -0.27 9.10
C GLN A 74 -0.67 -0.39 8.62
N SER A 75 -1.15 0.55 7.80
CA SER A 75 -2.48 0.48 7.17
C SER A 75 -2.63 -0.75 6.26
N VAL A 76 -1.57 -1.11 5.53
CA VAL A 76 -1.54 -2.28 4.64
C VAL A 76 -1.37 -3.55 5.47
N ALA A 77 -0.46 -3.54 6.45
CA ALA A 77 -0.14 -4.69 7.29
C ALA A 77 -1.34 -5.21 8.11
N ASN A 78 -2.27 -4.32 8.47
CA ASN A 78 -3.44 -4.63 9.28
C ASN A 78 -4.67 -5.05 8.46
N ALA A 79 -4.63 -4.96 7.13
CA ALA A 79 -5.73 -5.42 6.29
C ALA A 79 -5.92 -6.94 6.49
N PRO A 80 -7.14 -7.45 6.77
CA PRO A 80 -7.34 -8.89 7.02
C PRO A 80 -7.12 -9.72 5.75
N ALA A 81 -7.59 -9.21 4.62
CA ALA A 81 -7.36 -9.71 3.27
C ALA A 81 -7.03 -8.50 2.38
N TRP A 82 -6.54 -8.74 1.17
CA TRP A 82 -6.44 -7.69 0.16
C TRP A 82 -7.52 -7.89 -0.89
N ARG A 83 -8.41 -6.92 -1.04
CA ARG A 83 -9.64 -7.02 -1.84
C ARG A 83 -9.93 -5.73 -2.58
N THR A 84 -10.82 -5.80 -3.56
CA THR A 84 -11.25 -4.65 -4.36
C THR A 84 -11.87 -3.53 -3.50
N ASP A 85 -12.72 -3.85 -2.52
CA ASP A 85 -13.30 -2.84 -1.61
C ASP A 85 -12.23 -2.08 -0.82
N ILE A 86 -11.20 -2.80 -0.35
CA ILE A 86 -10.06 -2.21 0.37
C ILE A 86 -9.21 -1.31 -0.54
N ILE A 87 -8.98 -1.72 -1.80
CA ILE A 87 -8.24 -0.91 -2.77
C ILE A 87 -8.98 0.40 -3.08
N VAL A 88 -10.31 0.32 -3.26
CA VAL A 88 -11.16 1.48 -3.52
C VAL A 88 -11.14 2.44 -2.34
N GLU A 89 -11.47 1.95 -1.13
CA GLU A 89 -11.47 2.76 0.09
C GLU A 89 -10.11 3.41 0.34
N ARG A 90 -9.02 2.65 0.17
CA ARG A 90 -7.67 3.19 0.32
C ARG A 90 -7.34 4.24 -0.73
N SER A 91 -7.78 4.06 -1.98
CA SER A 91 -7.59 5.07 -3.04
C SER A 91 -8.27 6.38 -2.69
N GLU A 92 -9.53 6.34 -2.25
CA GLU A 92 -10.28 7.51 -1.81
C GLU A 92 -9.61 8.20 -0.62
N ASN A 93 -9.19 7.44 0.39
CA ASN A 93 -8.50 7.97 1.55
C ASN A 93 -7.17 8.65 1.18
N LEU A 94 -6.38 8.06 0.28
CA LEU A 94 -5.13 8.67 -0.19
C LEU A 94 -5.37 9.95 -0.99
N LEU A 95 -6.39 9.96 -1.86
CA LEU A 95 -6.75 11.14 -2.65
C LEU A 95 -7.26 12.27 -1.76
N ASN A 96 -8.18 11.98 -0.82
CA ASN A 96 -8.71 12.96 0.12
C ASN A 96 -7.61 13.56 1.00
N ASN A 97 -6.72 12.71 1.54
CA ASN A 97 -5.58 13.19 2.32
C ASN A 97 -4.62 14.02 1.46
N SER A 98 -4.34 13.59 0.23
CA SER A 98 -3.47 14.34 -0.68
C SER A 98 -4.07 15.70 -1.03
N TRP A 99 -5.36 15.74 -1.35
CA TRP A 99 -6.08 16.97 -1.65
C TRP A 99 -6.07 17.95 -0.48
N ASN A 100 -6.42 17.49 0.73
CA ASN A 100 -6.43 18.33 1.93
C ASN A 100 -5.07 18.98 2.23
N ASN A 101 -3.97 18.31 1.86
CA ASN A 101 -2.62 18.83 2.07
C ASN A 101 -2.15 19.73 0.90
N LEU A 102 -2.45 19.34 -0.33
CA LEU A 102 -1.99 20.04 -1.54
C LEU A 102 -2.82 21.29 -1.85
N ILE A 103 -4.10 21.33 -1.47
CA ILE A 103 -4.98 22.47 -1.77
C ILE A 103 -4.47 23.77 -1.15
N ASN A 104 -3.89 23.69 0.06
CA ASN A 104 -3.27 24.84 0.73
C ASN A 104 -2.10 25.41 -0.09
N TRP A 105 -1.35 24.56 -0.80
CA TRP A 105 -0.26 25.00 -1.66
C TRP A 105 -0.74 25.64 -2.96
N LEU A 106 -1.89 25.20 -3.48
CA LEU A 106 -2.47 25.72 -4.72
C LEU A 106 -3.16 27.08 -4.52
N ILE A 107 -3.85 27.26 -3.38
CA ILE A 107 -4.60 28.49 -3.09
C ILE A 107 -3.69 29.64 -2.60
N VAL A 108 -2.60 29.35 -1.89
CA VAL A 108 -1.68 30.39 -1.38
C VAL A 108 -0.89 31.09 -2.50
N LYS A 109 -0.95 30.58 -3.74
CA LYS A 109 -0.27 31.15 -4.92
C LYS A 109 -1.19 31.83 -5.94
N SER A 110 -2.49 31.98 -5.66
CA SER A 110 -3.45 32.74 -6.48
C SER A 110 -3.82 34.06 -5.83
#